data_AF-A0A3E1NYE8-F1
#
_entry.id   AF-A0A3E1NYE8-F1
#
_cell.length_a   1.000
_cell.length_b   1.000
_cell.length_c   1.000
_cell.angle_alpha   90.00
_cell.angle_beta   90.00
_cell.angle_gamma   90.00
#
_symmetry.space_group_name_H-M   'P 1'
#
loop_
_entity.id
_entity.type
_entity.pdbx_description
1 polymer ?
#
loop_
_entity_poly.entity_id
_entity_poly.type
_entity_poly.pdbx_seq_one_letter_code
_entity_poly.pdbx_strand_id
1 'polypeptide(L)'
;MNKTAIIASTDRGVELGLRVMKEFPHAVVVSTRVHEQATTISSIAGFLQDNYSRFDSLVFIGALGICVRSIAPFLQDKHTDPAVINMDDHGNFVQAVVSGHEGGANELATKLARAIAGQAVITTSSDLQQLWALDTLAAQFNWKTNVNNELISLFVNNKPTAVLLDLKDKGTLYLERTKPAFADLYYAYEEIDFSKYALLIAVTYKEYEAPVPVLHYHAPVLNIGMGCSRDIETELLEASLRQQFQVQGLAIDSLKAIGSIDIKADETAFIELAKKLDVPFVTFSADALNTQTVPNASEVVLSKLGVHSVSEASAMLLSSNTSLLLEKQKITVASGKKHTLAIAIDKSAARKAEVVIVGAGPGDAELISIKGKQLLETADLILYAGSLVPEELTHYAKAGAVVRNSASMTLEDQIALMEAHYAKGHLIVRLQSGDPSIYGAIQEQMTIFDEKGMDYSIVPGISSFQAAAAYLKSEFTIPEVVQSIILTRGAGKTPLPEHEKLNEMAKHKATMCIFLSATIAKSVQAQLLEHYAPETPVAVLYRVTWKDEAVFTGQLQDLAQIIRDNKLTLTTLVIVGDAIGARKNRSHLYSPAWKHTFRTGKTIKI
;
A
#
# COMPACT_ATOMS: atom_id res chain seq x y z
N MET A 1 -13.04 -22.41 0.94
CA MET A 1 -13.91 -21.87 -0.13
C MET A 1 -15.34 -22.17 0.29
N ASN A 2 -16.15 -21.14 0.50
CA ASN A 2 -17.43 -21.26 1.20
C ASN A 2 -18.51 -21.87 0.28
N LYS A 3 -19.13 -22.97 0.72
CA LYS A 3 -20.28 -23.61 0.08
C LYS A 3 -21.53 -22.77 0.32
N THR A 4 -22.17 -22.32 -0.76
CA THR A 4 -23.38 -21.47 -0.67
C THR A 4 -24.59 -22.19 -1.24
N ALA A 5 -25.72 -22.18 -0.54
CA ALA A 5 -27.02 -22.59 -1.10
C ALA A 5 -27.89 -21.37 -1.37
N ILE A 6 -28.34 -21.21 -2.62
CA ILE A 6 -29.26 -20.16 -3.05
C ILE A 6 -30.66 -20.79 -3.13
N ILE A 7 -31.57 -20.33 -2.28
CA ILE A 7 -32.89 -20.92 -2.07
C ILE A 7 -33.95 -19.98 -2.65
N ALA A 8 -34.62 -20.40 -3.73
CA ALA A 8 -35.66 -19.63 -4.39
C ALA A 8 -37.07 -20.22 -4.20
N SER A 9 -38.08 -19.36 -4.12
CA SER A 9 -39.50 -19.75 -3.98
C SER A 9 -40.43 -19.22 -5.09
N THR A 10 -39.91 -18.39 -5.99
CA THR A 10 -40.61 -17.82 -7.14
C THR A 10 -39.78 -18.05 -8.41
N ASP A 11 -40.43 -18.09 -9.58
CA ASP A 11 -39.73 -18.32 -10.86
C ASP A 11 -38.69 -17.23 -11.14
N ARG A 12 -39.06 -15.97 -10.88
CA ARG A 12 -38.13 -14.83 -10.93
C ARG A 12 -36.97 -14.98 -9.94
N GLY A 13 -37.25 -15.49 -8.75
CA GLY A 13 -36.22 -15.78 -7.76
C GLY A 13 -35.22 -16.83 -8.24
N VAL A 14 -35.67 -17.82 -9.03
CA VAL A 14 -34.77 -18.80 -9.67
C VAL A 14 -33.86 -18.12 -10.69
N GLU A 15 -34.40 -17.27 -11.56
CA GLU A 15 -33.60 -16.52 -12.54
C GLU A 15 -32.54 -15.64 -11.87
N LEU A 16 -32.94 -14.91 -10.82
CA LEU A 16 -32.02 -14.09 -10.03
C LEU A 16 -30.95 -14.96 -9.35
N GLY A 17 -31.32 -16.11 -8.79
CA GLY A 17 -30.40 -17.05 -8.18
C GLY A 17 -29.38 -17.62 -9.17
N LEU A 18 -29.79 -17.92 -10.40
CA LEU A 18 -28.90 -18.39 -11.46
C LEU A 18 -27.94 -17.29 -11.94
N ARG A 19 -28.39 -16.03 -11.97
CA ARG A 19 -27.50 -14.90 -12.23
C ARG A 19 -26.45 -14.75 -11.13
N VAL A 20 -26.87 -14.82 -9.87
CA VAL A 20 -25.96 -14.79 -8.72
C VAL A 20 -24.97 -15.95 -8.79
N MET A 21 -25.42 -17.18 -9.06
CA MET A 21 -24.57 -18.37 -9.15
C MET A 21 -23.36 -18.21 -10.09
N LYS A 22 -23.48 -17.43 -11.17
CA LYS A 22 -22.35 -17.17 -12.10
C LYS A 22 -21.17 -16.44 -11.45
N GLU A 23 -21.44 -15.64 -10.42
CA GLU A 23 -20.43 -14.88 -9.67
C GLU A 23 -19.88 -15.68 -8.46
N PHE A 24 -20.47 -16.84 -8.16
CA PHE A 24 -20.14 -17.67 -7.00
C PHE A 24 -19.92 -19.14 -7.43
N PRO A 25 -18.69 -19.53 -7.80
CA PRO A 25 -18.38 -20.81 -8.46
C PRO A 25 -18.62 -22.08 -7.61
N HIS A 26 -19.06 -21.95 -6.36
CA HIS A 26 -19.44 -23.05 -5.46
C HIS A 26 -20.85 -22.91 -4.90
N ALA A 27 -21.66 -22.03 -5.48
CA ALA A 27 -23.05 -21.90 -5.14
C ALA A 27 -23.91 -22.95 -5.86
N VAL A 28 -24.93 -23.47 -5.18
CA VAL A 28 -25.97 -24.30 -5.77
C VAL A 28 -27.30 -23.58 -5.67
N VAL A 29 -28.12 -23.63 -6.73
CA VAL A 29 -29.48 -23.09 -6.71
C VAL A 29 -30.46 -24.23 -6.42
N VAL A 30 -31.24 -24.07 -5.35
CA VAL A 30 -32.33 -24.97 -4.96
C VAL A 30 -33.64 -24.20 -5.00
N SER A 31 -34.71 -24.85 -5.45
CA SER A 31 -35.99 -24.16 -5.61
C SER A 31 -37.18 -25.08 -5.42
N THR A 32 -38.28 -24.52 -4.89
CA THR A 32 -39.60 -25.17 -4.91
C THR A 32 -40.28 -25.09 -6.28
N ARG A 33 -39.68 -24.36 -7.23
CA ARG A 33 -40.09 -24.27 -8.64
C ARG A 33 -39.25 -25.22 -9.48
N VAL A 34 -39.88 -25.79 -10.51
CA VAL A 34 -39.21 -26.67 -11.47
C VAL A 34 -38.44 -25.83 -12.47
N HIS A 35 -37.14 -26.06 -12.59
CA HIS A 35 -36.26 -25.36 -13.54
C HIS A 35 -35.05 -26.24 -13.90
N GLU A 36 -34.61 -26.22 -15.16
CA GLU A 36 -33.58 -27.14 -15.68
C GLU A 36 -32.20 -26.97 -15.01
N GLN A 37 -31.89 -25.74 -14.60
CA GLN A 37 -30.60 -25.36 -13.99
C GLN A 37 -30.65 -25.26 -12.46
N ALA A 38 -31.76 -25.62 -11.81
CA ALA A 38 -31.90 -25.58 -10.36
C ALA A 38 -32.37 -26.93 -9.80
N THR A 39 -31.87 -27.31 -8.63
CA THR A 39 -32.31 -28.52 -7.95
C THR A 39 -33.70 -28.30 -7.37
N THR A 40 -34.68 -29.05 -7.86
CA THR A 40 -36.07 -28.96 -7.37
C THR A 40 -36.17 -29.63 -6.00
N ILE A 41 -36.72 -28.92 -5.02
CA ILE A 41 -36.99 -29.39 -3.66
C ILE A 41 -38.49 -29.37 -3.36
N SER A 42 -38.97 -30.32 -2.55
CA SER A 42 -40.39 -30.39 -2.18
C SER A 42 -40.83 -29.26 -1.26
N SER A 43 -39.94 -28.82 -0.35
CA SER A 43 -40.15 -27.69 0.53
C SER A 43 -38.82 -27.12 1.02
N ILE A 44 -38.79 -25.82 1.31
CA ILE A 44 -37.62 -25.15 1.91
C ILE A 44 -37.30 -25.75 3.28
N ALA A 45 -38.32 -25.98 4.11
CA ALA A 45 -38.15 -26.55 5.45
C ALA A 45 -37.49 -27.94 5.42
N GLY A 46 -37.96 -28.82 4.52
CA GLY A 46 -37.36 -30.16 4.36
C GLY A 46 -35.91 -30.09 3.88
N PHE A 47 -35.60 -29.18 2.95
CA PHE A 47 -34.22 -28.98 2.52
C PHE A 47 -33.31 -28.52 3.66
N LEU A 48 -33.75 -27.56 4.47
CA LEU A 48 -32.95 -27.04 5.59
C LEU A 48 -32.73 -28.07 6.68
N GLN A 49 -33.72 -28.93 6.97
CA GLN A 49 -33.60 -29.99 7.98
C GLN A 49 -32.36 -30.87 7.75
N ASP A 50 -32.05 -31.17 6.49
CA ASP A 50 -30.93 -32.04 6.12
C ASP A 50 -29.63 -31.28 5.81
N ASN A 51 -29.70 -29.96 5.57
CA ASN A 51 -28.60 -29.22 4.95
C ASN A 51 -28.21 -27.90 5.63
N TYR A 52 -28.90 -27.45 6.68
CA TYR A 52 -28.62 -26.16 7.32
C TYR A 52 -27.14 -26.00 7.71
N SER A 53 -26.53 -27.02 8.33
CA SER A 53 -25.12 -27.02 8.75
C SER A 53 -24.13 -27.49 7.68
N ARG A 54 -24.59 -27.87 6.48
CA ARG A 54 -23.75 -28.40 5.39
C ARG A 54 -23.20 -27.32 4.46
N PHE A 55 -23.74 -26.11 4.57
CA PHE A 55 -23.35 -24.94 3.80
C PHE A 55 -22.78 -23.88 4.74
N ASP A 56 -21.78 -23.16 4.28
CA ASP A 56 -21.19 -22.04 5.03
C ASP A 56 -22.09 -20.79 4.89
N SER A 57 -22.95 -20.75 3.86
CA SER A 57 -23.87 -19.63 3.61
C SER A 57 -25.17 -20.06 2.95
N LEU A 58 -26.28 -19.42 3.34
CA LEU A 58 -27.63 -19.62 2.81
C LEU A 58 -28.18 -18.29 2.29
N VAL A 59 -28.53 -18.23 1.00
CA VAL A 59 -29.07 -17.03 0.34
C VAL A 59 -30.51 -17.29 -0.06
N PHE A 60 -31.46 -16.72 0.67
CA PHE A 60 -32.89 -16.82 0.37
C PHE A 60 -33.30 -15.75 -0.64
N ILE A 61 -33.98 -16.14 -1.71
CA ILE A 61 -34.57 -15.22 -2.68
C ILE A 61 -36.10 -15.29 -2.59
N GLY A 62 -36.67 -14.23 -2.02
CA GLY A 62 -38.10 -14.08 -1.78
C GLY A 62 -38.40 -13.24 -0.54
N ALA A 63 -39.59 -13.45 0.03
CA ALA A 63 -40.03 -12.69 1.19
C ALA A 63 -39.19 -13.04 2.45
N LEU A 64 -38.68 -12.00 3.13
CA LEU A 64 -37.92 -12.14 4.37
C LEU A 64 -38.62 -13.00 5.43
N GLY A 65 -39.95 -12.89 5.53
CA GLY A 65 -40.73 -13.70 6.47
C GLY A 65 -40.64 -15.21 6.23
N ILE A 66 -40.42 -15.65 4.99
CA ILE A 66 -40.18 -17.06 4.67
C ILE A 66 -38.79 -17.47 5.14
N CYS A 67 -37.76 -16.66 4.84
CA CYS A 67 -36.40 -16.87 5.30
C CYS A 67 -36.36 -17.05 6.84
N VAL A 68 -36.86 -16.06 7.59
CA VAL A 68 -36.83 -16.07 9.06
C VAL A 68 -37.57 -17.28 9.65
N ARG A 69 -38.79 -17.57 9.20
CA ARG A 69 -39.54 -18.73 9.70
C ARG A 69 -38.88 -20.07 9.37
N SER A 70 -38.18 -20.15 8.24
CA SER A 70 -37.53 -21.39 7.79
C SER A 70 -36.26 -21.69 8.56
N ILE A 71 -35.49 -20.67 8.96
CA ILE A 71 -34.24 -20.84 9.72
C ILE A 71 -34.46 -20.90 11.23
N ALA A 72 -35.53 -20.30 11.75
CA ALA A 72 -35.77 -20.18 13.20
C ALA A 72 -35.60 -21.48 14.02
N PRO A 73 -36.00 -22.68 13.53
CA PRO A 73 -35.81 -23.92 14.29
C PRO A 73 -34.35 -24.39 14.43
N PHE A 74 -33.43 -23.84 13.64
CA PHE A 74 -32.05 -24.32 13.53
C PHE A 74 -31.01 -23.38 14.14
N LEU A 75 -31.40 -22.14 14.46
CA LEU A 75 -30.49 -21.14 15.03
C LEU A 75 -29.96 -21.58 16.40
N GLN A 76 -28.66 -21.45 16.60
CA GLN A 76 -27.98 -21.74 17.86
C GLN A 76 -27.19 -20.54 18.37
N ASP A 77 -26.09 -20.21 17.71
CA ASP A 77 -25.21 -19.11 18.07
C ASP A 77 -24.43 -18.58 16.85
N LYS A 78 -23.94 -17.34 16.96
CA LYS A 78 -23.26 -16.62 15.86
C LYS A 78 -21.95 -17.26 15.37
N HIS A 79 -21.34 -18.18 16.14
CA HIS A 79 -20.08 -18.83 15.81
C HIS A 79 -20.29 -20.15 15.05
N THR A 80 -21.46 -20.77 15.20
CA THR A 80 -21.79 -22.06 14.58
C THR A 80 -22.82 -21.93 13.46
N ASP A 81 -23.68 -20.92 13.50
CA ASP A 81 -24.70 -20.68 12.47
C ASP A 81 -24.08 -20.18 11.14
N PRO A 82 -24.51 -20.72 9.99
CA PRO A 82 -24.05 -20.25 8.68
C PRO A 82 -24.47 -18.80 8.42
N ALA A 83 -23.75 -18.12 7.51
CA ALA A 83 -24.17 -16.80 7.05
C ALA A 83 -25.52 -16.88 6.34
N VAL A 84 -26.56 -16.22 6.87
CA VAL A 84 -27.88 -16.20 6.20
C VAL A 84 -28.18 -14.82 5.64
N ILE A 85 -28.55 -14.80 4.36
CA ILE A 85 -28.87 -13.59 3.60
C ILE A 85 -30.28 -13.76 3.01
N ASN A 86 -31.05 -12.67 3.00
CA ASN A 86 -32.30 -12.58 2.26
C ASN A 86 -32.20 -11.53 1.15
N MET A 87 -32.68 -11.88 -0.03
CA MET A 87 -32.82 -11.00 -1.18
C MET A 87 -34.29 -10.98 -1.59
N ASP A 88 -34.84 -9.83 -1.93
CA ASP A 88 -36.12 -9.81 -2.65
C ASP A 88 -35.92 -10.31 -4.09
N ASP A 89 -37.00 -10.79 -4.71
CA ASP A 89 -36.96 -11.37 -6.06
C ASP A 89 -36.79 -10.34 -7.19
N HIS A 90 -36.84 -9.03 -6.88
CA HIS A 90 -36.47 -7.97 -7.80
C HIS A 90 -34.99 -7.60 -7.69
N GLY A 91 -34.30 -8.07 -6.65
CA GLY A 91 -32.89 -7.78 -6.41
C GLY A 91 -32.64 -6.35 -5.90
N ASN A 92 -33.65 -5.67 -5.36
CA ASN A 92 -33.48 -4.30 -4.89
C ASN A 92 -32.65 -4.26 -3.59
N PHE A 93 -32.91 -5.20 -2.68
CA PHE A 93 -32.33 -5.25 -1.36
C PHE A 93 -31.70 -6.62 -1.07
N VAL A 94 -30.53 -6.58 -0.45
CA VAL A 94 -29.79 -7.76 0.02
C VAL A 94 -29.50 -7.56 1.49
N GLN A 95 -30.17 -8.32 2.34
CA GLN A 95 -30.14 -8.15 3.79
C GLN A 95 -29.41 -9.30 4.47
N ALA A 96 -28.42 -8.99 5.30
CA ALA A 96 -27.86 -9.95 6.25
C ALA A 96 -28.91 -10.24 7.34
N VAL A 97 -29.20 -11.52 7.59
CA VAL A 97 -30.26 -11.96 8.51
C VAL A 97 -29.66 -12.45 9.82
N VAL A 98 -28.70 -13.39 9.76
CA VAL A 98 -27.95 -13.88 10.93
C VAL A 98 -26.48 -14.08 10.58
N SER A 99 -25.63 -14.20 11.62
CA SER A 99 -24.18 -14.36 11.50
C SER A 99 -23.50 -13.22 10.73
N GLY A 100 -23.86 -11.98 11.11
CA GLY A 100 -23.48 -10.71 10.47
C GLY A 100 -21.98 -10.50 10.27
N HIS A 101 -21.29 -10.10 11.34
CA HIS A 101 -19.88 -9.67 11.29
C HIS A 101 -18.91 -10.86 11.26
N GLU A 102 -18.83 -11.64 12.34
CA GLU A 102 -17.92 -12.81 12.43
C GLU A 102 -18.27 -13.92 11.42
N GLY A 103 -19.55 -14.16 11.17
CA GLY A 103 -19.99 -15.19 10.22
C GLY A 103 -19.97 -14.75 8.75
N GLY A 104 -19.63 -13.48 8.46
CA GLY A 104 -19.45 -12.98 7.11
C GLY A 104 -20.73 -12.66 6.32
N ALA A 105 -21.91 -12.68 6.94
CA ALA A 105 -23.16 -12.34 6.24
C ALA A 105 -23.19 -10.88 5.75
N ASN A 106 -22.56 -9.94 6.47
CA ASN A 106 -22.48 -8.54 6.05
C ASN A 106 -21.61 -8.35 4.79
N GLU A 107 -20.44 -8.99 4.76
CA GLU A 107 -19.55 -8.98 3.60
C GLU A 107 -20.23 -9.63 2.39
N LEU A 108 -20.88 -10.79 2.61
CA LEU A 108 -21.57 -11.52 1.56
C LEU A 108 -22.78 -10.72 1.02
N ALA A 109 -23.56 -10.07 1.88
CA ALA A 109 -24.66 -9.19 1.46
C ALA A 109 -24.14 -8.02 0.59
N THR A 110 -23.01 -7.41 0.96
CA THR A 110 -22.37 -6.35 0.17
C THR A 110 -21.89 -6.85 -1.20
N LYS A 111 -21.28 -8.04 -1.23
CA LYS A 111 -20.80 -8.66 -2.47
C LYS A 111 -21.96 -9.01 -3.41
N LEU A 112 -23.02 -9.61 -2.86
CA LEU A 112 -24.24 -9.94 -3.60
C LEU A 112 -24.92 -8.69 -4.15
N ALA A 113 -25.09 -7.64 -3.33
CA ALA A 113 -25.67 -6.37 -3.76
C ALA A 113 -24.93 -5.77 -4.96
N ARG A 114 -23.59 -5.75 -4.95
CA ARG A 114 -22.76 -5.29 -6.09
C ARG A 114 -22.99 -6.12 -7.35
N ALA A 115 -23.06 -7.44 -7.23
CA ALA A 115 -23.24 -8.36 -8.36
C ALA A 115 -24.57 -8.14 -9.11
N ILE A 116 -25.61 -7.71 -8.38
CA ILE A 116 -26.95 -7.51 -8.95
C ILE A 116 -27.36 -6.04 -9.08
N ALA A 117 -26.47 -5.11 -8.76
CA ALA A 117 -26.74 -3.67 -8.68
C ALA A 117 -27.88 -3.32 -7.70
N GLY A 118 -28.00 -4.08 -6.61
CA GLY A 118 -28.92 -3.84 -5.51
C GLY A 118 -28.27 -3.07 -4.35
N GLN A 119 -29.04 -2.84 -3.29
CA GLN A 119 -28.59 -2.20 -2.06
C GLN A 119 -28.42 -3.23 -0.93
N ALA A 120 -27.23 -3.26 -0.33
CA ALA A 120 -27.02 -4.03 0.89
C ALA A 120 -27.69 -3.33 2.09
N VAL A 121 -28.45 -4.09 2.88
CA VAL A 121 -29.11 -3.63 4.11
C VAL A 121 -28.36 -4.24 5.29
N ILE A 122 -27.46 -3.45 5.87
CA ILE A 122 -26.65 -3.83 7.04
C ILE A 122 -27.13 -3.01 8.24
N THR A 123 -27.47 -3.67 9.34
CA THR A 123 -28.09 -3.04 10.52
C THR A 123 -27.29 -3.19 11.81
N THR A 124 -26.13 -3.86 11.77
CA THR A 124 -25.26 -4.05 12.92
C THR A 124 -24.68 -2.71 13.39
N SER A 125 -24.76 -2.42 14.69
CA SER A 125 -24.39 -1.10 15.27
C SER A 125 -22.93 -0.74 15.06
N SER A 126 -22.02 -1.72 15.07
CA SER A 126 -20.60 -1.53 14.74
C SER A 126 -20.41 -0.99 13.32
N ASP A 127 -21.13 -1.55 12.35
CA ASP A 127 -21.09 -1.13 10.94
C ASP A 127 -21.78 0.22 10.72
N LEU A 128 -22.91 0.46 11.40
CA LEU A 128 -23.69 1.70 11.27
C LEU A 128 -22.98 2.92 11.87
N GLN A 129 -22.16 2.74 12.90
CA GLN A 129 -21.42 3.83 13.54
C GLN A 129 -20.06 4.11 12.89
N GLN A 130 -19.65 3.32 11.88
CA GLN A 130 -18.29 3.35 11.30
C GLN A 130 -17.18 3.22 12.37
N LEU A 131 -17.48 2.61 13.51
CA LEU A 131 -16.50 2.38 14.56
C LEU A 131 -15.74 1.09 14.28
N TRP A 132 -14.52 1.01 14.80
CA TRP A 132 -13.73 -0.20 14.72
C TRP A 132 -14.36 -1.32 15.53
N ALA A 133 -14.59 -2.47 14.89
CA ALA A 133 -14.95 -3.70 15.57
C ALA A 133 -13.70 -4.30 16.23
N LEU A 134 -13.43 -3.90 17.47
CA LEU A 134 -12.22 -4.24 18.22
C LEU A 134 -11.97 -5.76 18.32
N ASP A 135 -13.03 -6.55 18.40
CA ASP A 135 -12.98 -8.02 18.40
C ASP A 135 -12.45 -8.63 17.10
N THR A 136 -12.57 -7.93 15.97
CA THR A 136 -12.19 -8.47 14.65
C THR A 136 -10.93 -7.86 14.04
N LEU A 137 -10.46 -6.72 14.56
CA LEU A 137 -9.24 -6.06 14.06
C LEU A 137 -8.03 -7.01 14.06
N ALA A 138 -7.92 -7.82 15.11
CA ALA A 138 -6.81 -8.78 15.24
C ALA A 138 -6.82 -9.81 14.12
N ALA A 139 -7.96 -10.42 13.80
CA ALA A 139 -8.09 -11.36 12.69
C ALA A 139 -7.88 -10.67 11.33
N GLN A 140 -8.41 -9.45 11.17
CA GLN A 140 -8.31 -8.68 9.94
C GLN A 140 -6.86 -8.34 9.56
N PHE A 141 -6.03 -7.98 10.54
CA PHE A 141 -4.66 -7.51 10.32
C PHE A 141 -3.57 -8.48 10.78
N ASN A 142 -3.96 -9.71 11.17
CA ASN A 142 -3.06 -10.74 11.68
C ASN A 142 -2.28 -10.27 12.92
N TRP A 143 -2.99 -9.69 13.88
CA TRP A 143 -2.47 -9.35 15.20
C TRP A 143 -2.94 -10.36 16.24
N LYS A 144 -2.25 -10.41 17.37
CA LYS A 144 -2.73 -11.10 18.58
C LYS A 144 -3.31 -10.08 19.55
N THR A 145 -4.39 -10.45 20.23
CA THR A 145 -5.03 -9.57 21.22
C THR A 145 -5.76 -10.40 22.27
N ASN A 146 -5.99 -9.79 23.43
CA ASN A 146 -6.89 -10.31 24.46
C ASN A 146 -7.94 -9.26 24.79
N VAL A 147 -8.89 -9.07 23.87
CA VAL A 147 -9.99 -8.12 24.04
C VAL A 147 -11.08 -8.70 24.93
N ASN A 148 -11.69 -7.86 25.76
CA ASN A 148 -12.81 -8.23 26.62
C ASN A 148 -13.98 -7.25 26.46
N ASN A 149 -15.15 -7.63 26.99
CA ASN A 149 -16.38 -6.86 26.87
C ASN A 149 -16.32 -5.48 27.54
N GLU A 150 -15.49 -5.29 28.57
CA GLU A 150 -15.32 -4.00 29.25
C GLU A 150 -14.63 -2.98 28.33
N LEU A 151 -13.54 -3.40 27.67
CA LEU A 151 -12.79 -2.57 26.71
C LEU A 151 -13.67 -2.20 25.50
N ILE A 152 -14.42 -3.17 24.96
CA ILE A 152 -15.39 -2.95 23.87
C ILE A 152 -16.45 -1.94 24.31
N SER A 153 -16.98 -2.10 25.52
CA SER A 153 -18.01 -1.19 26.06
C SER A 153 -17.49 0.24 26.20
N LEU A 154 -16.27 0.45 26.69
CA LEU A 154 -15.68 1.79 26.77
C LEU A 154 -15.62 2.46 25.39
N PHE A 155 -15.17 1.73 24.37
CA PHE A 155 -15.01 2.26 23.02
C PHE A 155 -16.34 2.53 22.31
N VAL A 156 -17.28 1.59 22.35
CA VAL A 156 -18.61 1.74 21.71
C VAL A 156 -19.45 2.82 22.38
N ASN A 157 -19.20 3.13 23.65
CA ASN A 157 -19.80 4.26 24.35
C ASN A 157 -19.05 5.59 24.14
N ASN A 158 -18.18 5.68 23.12
CA ASN A 158 -17.44 6.87 22.70
C ASN A 158 -16.63 7.53 23.84
N LYS A 159 -16.09 6.72 24.76
CA LYS A 159 -15.21 7.27 25.80
C LYS A 159 -13.92 7.81 25.17
N PRO A 160 -13.38 8.94 25.67
CA PRO A 160 -12.13 9.48 25.16
C PRO A 160 -11.04 8.40 25.14
N THR A 161 -10.51 8.12 23.94
CA THR A 161 -9.61 6.99 23.71
C THR A 161 -8.29 7.48 23.13
N ALA A 162 -7.18 7.16 23.78
CA ALA A 162 -5.86 7.30 23.18
C ALA A 162 -5.57 6.07 22.32
N VAL A 163 -5.01 6.27 21.13
CA VAL A 163 -4.61 5.20 20.22
C VAL A 163 -3.12 5.33 19.93
N LEU A 164 -2.32 4.43 20.50
CA LEU A 164 -0.88 4.38 20.25
C LEU A 164 -0.59 3.45 19.07
N LEU A 165 0.13 3.99 18.07
CA LEU A 165 0.60 3.27 16.89
C LEU A 165 2.12 3.43 16.80
N ASP A 166 2.89 2.74 17.64
CA ASP A 166 4.36 2.85 17.73
C ASP A 166 5.12 1.97 16.71
N LEU A 167 4.37 1.39 15.77
CA LEU A 167 4.85 0.66 14.59
C LEU A 167 4.06 1.08 13.34
N LYS A 168 4.46 0.55 12.17
CA LYS A 168 3.78 0.78 10.89
C LYS A 168 3.42 -0.52 10.19
N ASP A 169 2.14 -0.80 9.99
CA ASP A 169 1.70 -1.88 9.12
C ASP A 169 0.41 -1.50 8.37
N LYS A 170 -0.21 -2.47 7.67
CA LYS A 170 -1.46 -2.23 6.95
C LYS A 170 -2.61 -1.85 7.88
N GLY A 171 -2.65 -2.39 9.09
CA GLY A 171 -3.69 -2.10 10.06
C GLY A 171 -3.49 -0.75 10.74
N THR A 172 -2.27 -0.36 11.12
CA THR A 172 -2.03 0.99 11.65
C THR A 172 -2.40 2.06 10.63
N LEU A 173 -2.06 1.86 9.35
CA LEU A 173 -2.47 2.77 8.25
C LEU A 173 -4.00 2.85 8.09
N TYR A 174 -4.68 1.72 8.28
CA TYR A 174 -6.14 1.67 8.27
C TYR A 174 -6.72 2.47 9.44
N LEU A 175 -6.19 2.29 10.66
CA LEU A 175 -6.65 3.01 11.86
C LEU A 175 -6.39 4.52 11.71
N GLU A 176 -5.23 4.94 11.20
CA GLU A 176 -4.94 6.36 10.95
C GLU A 176 -5.99 7.02 10.06
N ARG A 177 -6.39 6.34 8.99
CA ARG A 177 -7.36 6.85 8.02
C ARG A 177 -8.80 6.81 8.52
N THR A 178 -9.13 5.87 9.40
CA THR A 178 -10.52 5.58 9.80
C THR A 178 -10.83 5.94 11.25
N LYS A 179 -9.97 6.73 11.90
CA LYS A 179 -10.12 7.04 13.32
C LYS A 179 -11.48 7.69 13.63
N PRO A 180 -12.18 7.24 14.69
CA PRO A 180 -13.34 7.95 15.21
C PRO A 180 -12.98 9.32 15.77
N ALA A 181 -13.97 10.23 15.83
CA ALA A 181 -13.76 11.60 16.31
C ALA A 181 -13.36 11.70 17.80
N PHE A 182 -13.73 10.71 18.62
CA PHE A 182 -13.40 10.65 20.06
C PHE A 182 -12.07 9.94 20.36
N ALA A 183 -11.35 9.51 19.31
CA ALA A 183 -10.07 8.83 19.41
C ALA A 183 -8.94 9.72 18.90
N ASP A 184 -7.90 9.86 19.71
CA ASP A 184 -6.71 10.65 19.40
C ASP A 184 -5.51 9.73 19.17
N LEU A 185 -4.79 9.97 18.08
CA LEU A 185 -3.66 9.15 17.66
C LEU A 185 -2.36 9.67 18.27
N TYR A 186 -1.54 8.73 18.69
CA TYR A 186 -0.20 8.95 19.23
C TYR A 186 0.78 7.97 18.61
N TYR A 187 2.04 8.39 18.51
CA TYR A 187 3.12 7.59 17.93
C TYR A 187 4.25 7.31 18.92
N ALA A 188 4.28 8.06 20.02
CA ALA A 188 5.13 7.81 21.18
C ALA A 188 4.25 7.72 22.43
N TYR A 189 4.55 6.73 23.29
CA TYR A 189 3.79 6.50 24.52
C TYR A 189 3.90 7.68 25.49
N GLU A 190 5.07 8.33 25.49
CA GLU A 190 5.43 9.42 26.38
C GLU A 190 4.68 10.74 26.08
N GLU A 191 4.07 10.85 24.89
CA GLU A 191 3.28 12.02 24.49
C GLU A 191 1.83 11.97 24.99
N ILE A 192 1.40 10.83 25.55
CA ILE A 192 0.02 10.60 25.94
C ILE A 192 -0.25 11.21 27.32
N ASP A 193 -1.09 12.24 27.35
CA ASP A 193 -1.65 12.79 28.57
C ASP A 193 -2.88 11.98 29.02
N PHE A 194 -2.63 10.93 29.82
CA PHE A 194 -3.67 9.99 30.26
C PHE A 194 -4.79 10.61 31.10
N SER A 195 -4.62 11.84 31.62
CA SER A 195 -5.69 12.53 32.35
C SER A 195 -6.92 12.83 31.49
N LYS A 196 -6.76 12.78 30.15
CA LYS A 196 -7.81 13.07 29.16
C LYS A 196 -8.57 11.82 28.68
N TYR A 197 -8.04 10.64 28.96
CA TYR A 197 -8.51 9.41 28.33
C TYR A 197 -9.07 8.43 29.36
N ALA A 198 -9.96 7.55 28.89
CA ALA A 198 -10.53 6.46 29.68
C ALA A 198 -10.15 5.08 29.15
N LEU A 199 -9.50 5.03 27.97
CA LEU A 199 -9.05 3.82 27.30
C LEU A 199 -7.77 4.12 26.53
N LEU A 200 -6.82 3.20 26.56
CA LEU A 200 -5.70 3.14 25.64
C LEU A 200 -5.88 1.94 24.70
N ILE A 201 -5.83 2.17 23.39
CA ILE A 201 -5.65 1.11 22.39
C ILE A 201 -4.21 1.20 21.88
N ALA A 202 -3.42 0.14 21.99
CA ALA A 202 -2.04 0.13 21.54
C ALA A 202 -1.85 -0.95 20.46
N VAL A 203 -1.52 -0.55 19.22
CA VAL A 203 -1.01 -1.48 18.20
C VAL A 203 0.51 -1.42 18.26
N THR A 204 1.11 -2.45 18.84
CA THR A 204 2.50 -2.39 19.29
C THR A 204 3.19 -3.76 19.25
N TYR A 205 4.50 -3.76 19.52
CA TYR A 205 5.31 -4.94 19.81
C TYR A 205 5.80 -4.98 21.27
N LYS A 206 5.31 -4.07 22.11
CA LYS A 206 5.70 -3.88 23.51
C LYS A 206 4.54 -4.12 24.47
N GLU A 207 4.88 -4.41 25.71
CA GLU A 207 3.93 -4.43 26.82
C GLU A 207 3.91 -3.04 27.49
N TYR A 208 2.74 -2.39 27.45
CA TYR A 208 2.53 -1.06 28.05
C TYR A 208 1.62 -1.13 29.27
N GLU A 209 2.05 -0.49 30.35
CA GLU A 209 1.24 -0.25 31.55
C GLU A 209 0.81 1.21 31.62
N ALA A 210 -0.50 1.45 31.72
CA ALA A 210 -1.10 2.79 31.77
C ALA A 210 -2.05 2.93 32.98
N PRO A 211 -2.33 4.17 33.44
CA PRO A 211 -3.29 4.42 34.52
C PRO A 211 -4.77 4.21 34.10
N VAL A 212 -5.01 3.85 32.85
CA VAL A 212 -6.33 3.53 32.27
C VAL A 212 -6.30 2.13 31.68
N PRO A 213 -7.46 1.46 31.50
CA PRO A 213 -7.52 0.18 30.80
C PRO A 213 -6.81 0.22 29.44
N VAL A 214 -6.04 -0.83 29.15
CA VAL A 214 -5.26 -0.95 27.91
C VAL A 214 -5.75 -2.14 27.10
N LEU A 215 -5.98 -1.92 25.82
CA LEU A 215 -6.20 -2.96 24.82
C LEU A 215 -4.97 -3.03 23.90
N HIS A 216 -4.20 -4.10 24.01
CA HIS A 216 -3.07 -4.36 23.14
C HIS A 216 -3.46 -5.17 21.90
N TYR A 217 -2.97 -4.74 20.74
CA TYR A 217 -2.86 -5.54 19.53
C TYR A 217 -1.38 -5.73 19.23
N HIS A 218 -0.93 -6.97 19.37
CA HIS A 218 0.45 -7.39 19.15
C HIS A 218 0.65 -7.80 17.70
N ALA A 219 1.32 -6.95 16.93
CA ALA A 219 1.64 -7.22 15.53
C ALA A 219 2.86 -8.15 15.43
N PRO A 220 2.84 -9.21 14.60
CA PRO A 220 3.94 -10.15 14.47
C PRO A 220 5.08 -9.53 13.64
N VAL A 221 5.93 -8.73 14.27
CA VAL A 221 6.99 -7.93 13.63
C VAL A 221 8.38 -8.15 14.24
N LEU A 222 8.49 -8.90 15.34
CA LEU A 222 9.75 -9.19 16.01
C LEU A 222 10.38 -10.46 15.45
N ASN A 223 11.65 -10.39 15.07
CA ASN A 223 12.44 -11.53 14.62
C ASN A 223 13.59 -11.76 15.60
N ILE A 224 13.75 -13.00 16.05
CA ILE A 224 14.85 -13.37 16.94
C ILE A 224 15.86 -14.22 16.20
N GLY A 225 17.13 -13.88 16.33
CA GLY A 225 18.20 -14.77 15.91
C GLY A 225 18.83 -15.41 17.13
N MET A 226 19.07 -16.72 17.07
CA MET A 226 19.49 -17.54 18.20
C MET A 226 20.69 -18.43 17.86
N GLY A 227 21.52 -18.69 18.86
CA GLY A 227 22.58 -19.70 18.80
C GLY A 227 22.72 -20.38 20.16
N CYS A 228 23.08 -21.66 20.21
CA CYS A 228 23.18 -22.39 21.48
C CYS A 228 24.19 -23.53 21.45
N SER A 229 24.59 -24.00 22.63
CA SER A 229 25.16 -25.34 22.82
C SER A 229 24.17 -26.41 22.32
N ARG A 230 24.68 -27.52 21.78
CA ARG A 230 23.84 -28.66 21.35
C ARG A 230 23.01 -29.23 22.52
N ASP A 231 21.81 -29.69 22.19
CA ASP A 231 20.88 -30.40 23.07
C ASP A 231 20.47 -29.55 24.29
N ILE A 232 20.43 -28.23 24.14
CA ILE A 232 19.97 -27.36 25.23
C ILE A 232 18.51 -27.70 25.56
N GLU A 233 18.15 -27.65 26.84
CA GLU A 233 16.82 -28.04 27.28
C GLU A 233 15.78 -27.02 26.80
N THR A 234 14.78 -27.47 26.03
CA THR A 234 13.73 -26.62 25.45
C THR A 234 13.04 -25.75 26.50
N GLU A 235 12.69 -26.32 27.65
CA GLU A 235 12.02 -25.58 28.73
C GLU A 235 12.89 -24.47 29.34
N LEU A 236 14.20 -24.70 29.49
CA LEU A 236 15.13 -23.69 30.01
C LEU A 236 15.38 -22.59 28.98
N LEU A 237 15.44 -22.94 27.70
CA LEU A 237 15.55 -21.98 26.60
C LEU A 237 14.29 -21.10 26.52
N GLU A 238 13.10 -21.70 26.60
CA GLU A 238 11.83 -20.99 26.58
C GLU A 238 11.71 -20.02 27.77
N ALA A 239 11.99 -20.50 29.00
CA ALA A 239 11.96 -19.67 30.19
C ALA A 239 12.93 -18.48 30.07
N SER A 240 14.14 -18.73 29.55
CA SER A 240 15.11 -17.68 29.30
C SER A 240 14.65 -16.68 28.24
N LEU A 241 13.99 -17.12 27.18
CA LEU A 241 13.43 -16.25 26.14
C LEU A 241 12.34 -15.33 26.71
N ARG A 242 11.37 -15.92 27.42
CA ARG A 242 10.26 -15.18 28.05
C ARG A 242 10.77 -14.14 29.05
N GLN A 243 11.79 -14.49 29.83
CA GLN A 243 12.44 -13.55 30.74
C GLN A 243 13.08 -12.38 29.99
N GLN A 244 13.77 -12.63 28.86
CA GLN A 244 14.35 -11.54 28.07
C GLN A 244 13.29 -10.61 27.48
N PHE A 245 12.19 -11.17 26.96
CA PHE A 245 11.07 -10.37 26.47
C PHE A 245 10.49 -9.49 27.59
N GLN A 246 10.25 -10.07 28.76
CA GLN A 246 9.74 -9.34 29.92
C GLN A 246 10.67 -8.20 30.35
N VAL A 247 11.99 -8.46 30.46
CA VAL A 247 12.98 -7.44 30.88
C VAL A 247 13.06 -6.28 29.88
N GLN A 248 12.87 -6.56 28.60
CA GLN A 248 12.89 -5.54 27.54
C GLN A 248 11.51 -4.88 27.32
N GLY A 249 10.47 -5.29 28.06
CA GLY A 249 9.10 -4.81 27.85
C GLY A 249 8.53 -5.19 26.47
N LEU A 250 8.97 -6.30 25.89
CA LEU A 250 8.54 -6.79 24.57
C LEU A 250 7.43 -7.83 24.74
N ALA A 251 6.43 -7.77 23.85
CA ALA A 251 5.36 -8.74 23.80
C ALA A 251 5.79 -10.00 23.03
N ILE A 252 5.79 -11.16 23.69
CA ILE A 252 6.15 -12.44 23.04
C ILE A 252 5.21 -12.78 21.89
N ASP A 253 3.97 -12.31 21.96
CA ASP A 253 2.95 -12.45 20.92
C ASP A 253 3.30 -11.73 19.62
N SER A 254 4.21 -10.74 19.68
CA SER A 254 4.71 -10.02 18.50
C SER A 254 5.87 -10.75 17.81
N LEU A 255 6.28 -11.93 18.31
CA LEU A 255 7.28 -12.76 17.65
C LEU A 255 6.74 -13.30 16.32
N LYS A 256 7.50 -13.06 15.25
CA LYS A 256 7.20 -13.45 13.88
C LYS A 256 8.00 -14.66 13.42
N ALA A 257 9.28 -14.75 13.78
CA ALA A 257 10.17 -15.82 13.32
C ALA A 257 11.38 -16.02 14.23
N ILE A 258 11.91 -17.24 14.24
CA ILE A 258 13.16 -17.64 14.90
C ILE A 258 14.20 -17.99 13.83
N GLY A 259 15.40 -17.43 13.94
CA GLY A 259 16.50 -17.59 12.99
C GLY A 259 17.73 -18.24 13.61
N SER A 260 18.42 -19.10 12.86
CA SER A 260 19.76 -19.60 13.25
C SER A 260 20.62 -19.95 12.04
N ILE A 261 21.78 -20.55 12.27
CA ILE A 261 22.64 -21.11 11.22
C ILE A 261 22.15 -22.50 10.78
N ASP A 262 22.35 -22.86 9.52
CA ASP A 262 21.96 -24.16 8.90
C ASP A 262 22.48 -25.40 9.63
N ILE A 263 23.68 -25.34 10.20
CA ILE A 263 24.21 -26.43 11.05
C ILE A 263 23.27 -26.71 12.25
N LYS A 264 22.44 -25.75 12.66
CA LYS A 264 21.44 -25.88 13.73
C LYS A 264 20.03 -26.22 13.24
N ALA A 265 19.86 -26.60 11.98
CA ALA A 265 18.56 -26.97 11.42
C ALA A 265 17.90 -28.16 12.14
N ASP A 266 18.69 -29.04 12.76
CA ASP A 266 18.28 -30.22 13.51
C ASP A 266 18.20 -30.00 15.03
N GLU A 267 18.42 -28.77 15.53
CA GLU A 267 18.40 -28.49 16.97
C GLU A 267 16.97 -28.61 17.53
N THR A 268 16.73 -29.67 18.30
CA THR A 268 15.41 -29.99 18.86
C THR A 268 14.83 -28.83 19.68
N ALA A 269 15.67 -28.15 20.46
CA ALA A 269 15.24 -27.02 21.28
C ALA A 269 14.64 -25.86 20.46
N PHE A 270 15.23 -25.55 19.29
CA PHE A 270 14.72 -24.49 18.42
C PHE A 270 13.45 -24.91 17.68
N ILE A 271 13.40 -26.15 17.18
CA ILE A 271 12.23 -26.69 16.48
C ILE A 271 11.02 -26.75 17.43
N GLU A 272 11.20 -27.26 18.64
CA GLU A 272 10.13 -27.35 19.64
C GLU A 272 9.69 -25.97 20.13
N LEU A 273 10.63 -25.05 20.36
CA LEU A 273 10.31 -23.68 20.75
C LEU A 273 9.49 -22.96 19.67
N ALA A 274 9.91 -23.06 18.40
CA ALA A 274 9.21 -22.47 17.27
C ALA A 274 7.78 -23.05 17.13
N LYS A 275 7.64 -24.37 17.31
CA LYS A 275 6.33 -25.05 17.31
C LYS A 275 5.44 -24.59 18.47
N LYS A 276 5.98 -24.46 19.69
CA LYS A 276 5.23 -23.98 20.87
C LYS A 276 4.74 -22.54 20.71
N LEU A 277 5.55 -21.68 20.07
CA LEU A 277 5.24 -20.28 19.84
C LEU A 277 4.44 -20.03 18.55
N ASP A 278 4.20 -21.08 17.76
CA ASP A 278 3.54 -21.04 16.45
C ASP A 278 4.19 -20.04 15.47
N VAL A 279 5.51 -20.12 15.35
CA VAL A 279 6.31 -19.27 14.45
C VAL A 279 7.26 -20.12 13.60
N PRO A 280 7.61 -19.67 12.37
CA PRO A 280 8.61 -20.35 11.55
C PRO A 280 10.00 -20.33 12.20
N PHE A 281 10.69 -21.48 12.10
CA PHE A 281 12.13 -21.59 12.33
C PHE A 281 12.85 -21.58 10.97
N VAL A 282 13.74 -20.61 10.78
CA VAL A 282 14.47 -20.38 9.54
C VAL A 282 15.96 -20.51 9.81
N THR A 283 16.68 -21.18 8.92
CA THR A 283 18.14 -21.27 9.01
C THR A 283 18.83 -20.65 7.81
N PHE A 284 20.01 -20.09 8.05
CA PHE A 284 20.83 -19.43 7.04
C PHE A 284 22.20 -20.10 6.89
N SER A 285 22.74 -20.07 5.69
CA SER A 285 24.12 -20.49 5.44
C SER A 285 25.12 -19.51 6.07
N ALA A 286 26.35 -19.98 6.31
CA ALA A 286 27.42 -19.12 6.78
C ALA A 286 27.67 -17.92 5.86
N ASP A 287 27.63 -18.13 4.54
CA ASP A 287 27.79 -17.06 3.54
C ASP A 287 26.72 -16.00 3.65
N ALA A 288 25.45 -16.40 3.82
CA ALA A 288 24.35 -15.46 4.01
C ALA A 288 24.54 -14.63 5.28
N LEU A 289 24.92 -15.26 6.40
CA LEU A 289 25.17 -14.56 7.66
C LEU A 289 26.32 -13.55 7.56
N ASN A 290 27.38 -13.89 6.82
CA ASN A 290 28.55 -13.01 6.65
C ASN A 290 28.30 -11.81 5.72
N THR A 291 27.15 -11.74 5.03
CA THR A 291 26.75 -10.51 4.33
C THR A 291 26.39 -9.37 5.28
N GLN A 292 26.13 -9.68 6.55
CA GLN A 292 25.70 -8.70 7.55
C GLN A 292 26.90 -8.13 8.33
N THR A 293 26.94 -6.82 8.47
CA THR A 293 27.84 -6.15 9.42
C THR A 293 27.21 -6.16 10.80
N VAL A 294 27.79 -6.93 11.73
CA VAL A 294 27.24 -7.15 13.08
C VAL A 294 28.01 -6.34 14.12
N PRO A 295 27.33 -5.81 15.17
CA PRO A 295 27.98 -5.01 16.19
C PRO A 295 28.87 -5.83 17.12
N ASN A 296 28.49 -7.08 17.43
CA ASN A 296 29.21 -7.93 18.40
C ASN A 296 29.80 -9.19 17.75
N ALA A 297 30.75 -8.99 16.83
CA ALA A 297 31.53 -10.06 16.23
C ALA A 297 32.27 -10.91 17.29
N SER A 298 32.30 -12.23 17.09
CA SER A 298 32.84 -13.18 18.07
C SER A 298 33.89 -14.08 17.45
N GLU A 299 35.15 -13.93 17.86
CA GLU A 299 36.29 -14.76 17.41
C GLU A 299 36.06 -16.27 17.64
N VAL A 300 35.40 -16.64 18.74
CA VAL A 300 35.06 -18.04 19.05
C VAL A 300 34.03 -18.62 18.08
N VAL A 301 33.11 -17.78 17.58
CA VAL A 301 32.10 -18.22 16.60
C VAL A 301 32.74 -18.26 15.21
N LEU A 302 33.56 -17.27 14.89
CA LEU A 302 34.30 -17.20 13.63
C LEU A 302 35.21 -18.42 13.47
N SER A 303 35.98 -18.79 14.49
CA SER A 303 36.87 -19.95 14.44
C SER A 303 36.14 -21.30 14.34
N LYS A 304 34.92 -21.41 14.87
CA LYS A 304 34.15 -22.68 14.89
C LYS A 304 33.21 -22.83 13.72
N LEU A 305 32.56 -21.76 13.29
CA LEU A 305 31.44 -21.78 12.35
C LEU A 305 31.70 -20.91 11.11
N GLY A 306 32.84 -20.20 11.05
CA GLY A 306 33.18 -19.33 9.93
C GLY A 306 32.33 -18.06 9.85
N VAL A 307 31.56 -17.71 10.90
CA VAL A 307 30.68 -16.53 10.92
C VAL A 307 30.96 -15.59 12.08
N HIS A 308 30.79 -14.28 11.86
CA HIS A 308 31.04 -13.27 12.89
C HIS A 308 30.03 -13.31 14.04
N SER A 309 28.75 -13.55 13.75
CA SER A 309 27.69 -13.69 14.75
C SER A 309 26.53 -14.49 14.15
N VAL A 310 26.00 -15.48 14.88
CA VAL A 310 24.81 -16.22 14.42
C VAL A 310 23.55 -15.46 14.81
N SER A 311 23.40 -15.07 16.08
CA SER A 311 22.18 -14.45 16.58
C SER A 311 21.87 -13.11 15.92
N GLU A 312 22.84 -12.20 15.85
CA GLU A 312 22.61 -10.86 15.27
C GLU A 312 22.36 -10.93 13.76
N ALA A 313 23.23 -11.62 13.02
CA ALA A 313 23.07 -11.73 11.57
C ALA A 313 21.77 -12.44 11.18
N SER A 314 21.34 -13.47 11.92
CA SER A 314 20.08 -14.14 11.65
C SER A 314 18.88 -13.23 11.93
N ALA A 315 18.91 -12.44 13.02
CA ALA A 315 17.86 -11.47 13.33
C ALA A 315 17.76 -10.37 12.25
N MET A 316 18.90 -9.87 11.78
CA MET A 316 18.98 -8.86 10.72
C MET A 316 18.47 -9.37 9.38
N LEU A 317 18.85 -10.59 8.97
CA LEU A 317 18.38 -11.20 7.73
C LEU A 317 16.87 -11.45 7.76
N LEU A 318 16.34 -11.99 8.86
CA LEU A 318 14.89 -12.24 9.00
C LEU A 318 14.07 -10.95 8.89
N SER A 319 14.51 -9.90 9.56
CA SER A 319 13.81 -8.61 9.61
C SER A 319 14.06 -7.73 8.38
N SER A 320 15.03 -8.09 7.54
CA SER A 320 15.60 -7.21 6.51
C SER A 320 16.02 -5.85 7.06
N ASN A 321 16.43 -5.82 8.33
CA ASN A 321 16.76 -4.62 9.07
C ASN A 321 18.18 -4.73 9.64
N THR A 322 18.96 -3.66 9.53
CA THR A 322 20.31 -3.60 10.09
C THR A 322 20.34 -3.18 11.55
N SER A 323 19.24 -2.59 12.05
CA SER A 323 19.10 -2.17 13.44
C SER A 323 18.56 -3.31 14.30
N LEU A 324 19.19 -3.51 15.46
CA LEU A 324 18.76 -4.47 16.49
C LEU A 324 18.05 -3.72 17.61
N LEU A 325 16.89 -4.23 18.03
CA LEU A 325 16.23 -3.81 19.27
C LEU A 325 17.00 -4.32 20.49
N LEU A 326 17.55 -5.52 20.39
CA LEU A 326 18.39 -6.14 21.41
C LEU A 326 19.62 -6.73 20.73
N GLU A 327 20.78 -6.15 21.01
CA GLU A 327 22.07 -6.73 20.63
C GLU A 327 22.33 -8.06 21.35
N LYS A 328 23.35 -8.79 20.92
CA LYS A 328 23.66 -10.13 21.40
C LYS A 328 23.75 -10.25 22.91
N GLN A 329 22.78 -10.95 23.50
CA GLN A 329 22.82 -11.41 24.88
C GLN A 329 23.47 -12.78 24.96
N LYS A 330 24.38 -13.00 25.90
CA LYS A 330 25.00 -14.31 26.19
C LYS A 330 24.45 -14.83 27.51
N ILE A 331 23.68 -15.91 27.49
CA ILE A 331 22.95 -16.40 28.65
C ILE A 331 23.39 -17.84 28.95
N THR A 332 23.56 -18.14 30.24
CA THR A 332 23.82 -19.51 30.73
C THR A 332 22.58 -19.99 31.46
N VAL A 333 21.99 -21.09 31.03
CA VAL A 333 20.82 -21.68 31.68
C VAL A 333 21.23 -22.51 32.91
N ALA A 334 20.26 -22.92 33.73
CA ALA A 334 20.51 -23.66 34.97
C ALA A 334 21.33 -24.95 34.80
N SER A 335 21.28 -25.59 33.62
CA SER A 335 22.09 -26.78 33.28
C SER A 335 23.57 -26.46 32.99
N GLY A 336 23.96 -25.18 32.97
CA GLY A 336 25.30 -24.72 32.60
C GLY A 336 25.52 -24.58 31.10
N LYS A 337 24.55 -24.98 30.26
CA LYS A 337 24.57 -24.76 28.81
C LYS A 337 24.38 -23.28 28.47
N LYS A 338 24.90 -22.86 27.32
CA LYS A 338 24.88 -21.46 26.90
C LYS A 338 24.04 -21.28 25.65
N HIS A 339 23.34 -20.16 25.58
CA HIS A 339 22.73 -19.68 24.35
C HIS A 339 22.95 -18.18 24.19
N THR A 340 22.71 -17.72 22.98
CA THR A 340 22.79 -16.33 22.59
C THR A 340 21.56 -15.95 21.79
N LEU A 341 21.04 -14.76 22.04
CA LEU A 341 19.94 -14.21 21.27
C LEU A 341 20.17 -12.73 20.91
N ALA A 342 19.54 -12.30 19.84
CA ALA A 342 19.42 -10.90 19.43
C ALA A 342 18.03 -10.72 18.79
N ILE A 343 17.45 -9.54 18.92
CA ILE A 343 16.08 -9.24 18.46
C ILE A 343 16.12 -8.05 17.51
N ALA A 344 15.42 -8.17 16.38
CA ALA A 344 15.23 -7.11 15.41
C ALA A 344 13.74 -6.97 15.06
N ILE A 345 13.29 -5.74 14.81
CA ILE A 345 11.97 -5.49 14.22
C ILE A 345 12.06 -5.49 12.70
N ASP A 346 11.05 -6.03 12.01
CA ASP A 346 10.89 -5.90 10.56
C ASP A 346 11.16 -4.46 10.10
N LYS A 347 12.00 -4.28 9.08
CA LYS A 347 12.35 -2.94 8.56
C LYS A 347 11.12 -2.13 8.16
N SER A 348 10.12 -2.78 7.55
CA SER A 348 8.87 -2.14 7.14
C SER A 348 7.95 -1.79 8.31
N ALA A 349 8.10 -2.47 9.45
CA ALA A 349 7.29 -2.24 10.64
C ALA A 349 7.85 -1.15 11.55
N ALA A 350 9.16 -0.91 11.47
CA ALA A 350 9.80 0.18 12.18
C ALA A 350 9.16 1.51 11.77
N ARG A 351 8.55 2.20 12.75
CA ARG A 351 8.02 3.55 12.54
C ARG A 351 9.18 4.54 12.56
N LYS A 352 9.88 4.60 11.43
CA LYS A 352 10.94 5.57 11.16
C LYS A 352 10.37 6.78 10.45
N ALA A 353 11.00 7.93 10.67
CA ALA A 353 10.81 9.05 9.77
C ALA A 353 11.23 8.65 8.36
N GLU A 354 10.53 9.20 7.37
CA GLU A 354 10.82 8.97 5.97
C GLU A 354 10.60 10.28 5.21
N VAL A 355 11.53 10.61 4.32
CA VAL A 355 11.32 11.66 3.32
C VAL A 355 10.82 11.02 2.03
N VAL A 356 9.61 11.36 1.62
CA VAL A 356 9.04 10.88 0.36
C VAL A 356 9.02 12.01 -0.67
N ILE A 357 9.80 11.85 -1.74
CA ILE A 357 9.79 12.76 -2.88
C ILE A 357 8.65 12.34 -3.81
N VAL A 358 7.65 13.20 -3.96
CA VAL A 358 6.42 12.87 -4.68
C VAL A 358 6.29 13.75 -5.92
N GLY A 359 6.12 13.11 -7.07
CA GLY A 359 5.70 13.77 -8.31
C GLY A 359 4.28 14.28 -8.19
N ALA A 360 4.12 15.61 -8.15
CA ALA A 360 2.85 16.30 -8.02
C ALA A 360 1.97 16.21 -9.27
N GLY A 361 2.55 15.81 -10.41
CA GLY A 361 1.88 15.88 -11.70
C GLY A 361 2.04 17.25 -12.40
N PRO A 362 1.40 17.44 -13.55
CA PRO A 362 1.64 18.57 -14.45
C PRO A 362 0.99 19.89 -14.03
N GLY A 363 0.01 19.87 -13.11
CA GLY A 363 -0.73 21.06 -12.70
C GLY A 363 -2.08 20.78 -12.08
N ASP A 364 -2.91 19.98 -12.74
CA ASP A 364 -4.19 19.55 -12.16
C ASP A 364 -3.96 18.67 -10.92
N ALA A 365 -4.58 19.03 -9.80
CA ALA A 365 -4.47 18.32 -8.54
C ALA A 365 -5.04 16.88 -8.60
N GLU A 366 -5.92 16.58 -9.56
CA GLU A 366 -6.43 15.21 -9.78
C GLU A 366 -5.44 14.31 -10.52
N LEU A 367 -4.40 14.89 -11.15
CA LEU A 367 -3.37 14.14 -11.88
C LEU A 367 -2.20 13.70 -10.98
N ILE A 368 -2.27 13.94 -9.67
CA ILE A 368 -1.40 13.27 -8.71
C ILE A 368 -1.75 11.77 -8.65
N SER A 369 -0.75 10.91 -8.41
CA SER A 369 -1.03 9.49 -8.19
C SER A 369 -1.85 9.26 -6.92
N ILE A 370 -2.63 8.18 -6.87
CA ILE A 370 -3.38 7.76 -5.66
C ILE A 370 -2.42 7.65 -4.46
N LYS A 371 -1.23 7.07 -4.67
CA LYS A 371 -0.19 6.97 -3.63
C LYS A 371 0.29 8.35 -3.17
N GLY A 372 0.52 9.27 -4.10
CA GLY A 372 0.92 10.65 -3.78
C GLY A 372 -0.12 11.39 -2.94
N LYS A 373 -1.41 11.28 -3.30
CA LYS A 373 -2.51 11.86 -2.51
C LYS A 373 -2.57 11.29 -1.08
N GLN A 374 -2.52 9.97 -0.94
CA GLN A 374 -2.56 9.32 0.39
C GLN A 374 -1.40 9.73 1.30
N LEU A 375 -0.21 9.97 0.71
CA LEU A 375 0.93 10.50 1.45
C LEU A 375 0.70 11.94 1.93
N LEU A 376 0.09 12.80 1.10
CA LEU A 376 -0.28 14.16 1.51
C LEU A 376 -1.30 14.16 2.65
N GLU A 377 -2.26 13.23 2.63
CA GLU A 377 -3.29 13.07 3.67
C GLU A 377 -2.72 12.61 5.02
N THR A 378 -1.49 12.07 5.05
CA THR A 378 -0.89 11.49 6.25
C THR A 378 0.39 12.20 6.72
N ALA A 379 0.99 13.02 5.85
CA ALA A 379 2.24 13.73 6.12
C ALA A 379 2.14 14.70 7.30
N ASP A 380 3.22 14.79 8.08
CA ASP A 380 3.38 15.78 9.15
C ASP A 380 4.08 17.05 8.62
N LEU A 381 4.88 16.93 7.56
CA LEU A 381 5.50 18.03 6.83
C LEU A 381 5.24 17.87 5.33
N ILE A 382 4.68 18.88 4.69
CA ILE A 382 4.58 18.99 3.23
C ILE A 382 5.43 20.18 2.79
N LEU A 383 6.52 19.89 2.09
CA LEU A 383 7.41 20.88 1.51
C LEU A 383 7.25 20.88 -0.01
N TYR A 384 6.62 21.91 -0.58
CA TYR A 384 6.30 21.94 -2.01
C TYR A 384 7.12 22.97 -2.79
N ALA A 385 7.48 22.61 -4.03
CA ALA A 385 8.27 23.44 -4.94
C ALA A 385 7.44 24.55 -5.61
N GLY A 386 6.98 25.54 -4.82
CA GLY A 386 6.54 26.85 -5.30
C GLY A 386 5.54 26.88 -6.47
N SER A 387 5.65 27.91 -7.31
CA SER A 387 4.73 28.24 -8.42
C SER A 387 4.54 27.16 -9.50
N LEU A 388 5.20 26.00 -9.36
CA LEU A 388 5.11 24.86 -10.27
C LEU A 388 4.28 23.71 -9.68
N VAL A 389 3.87 23.80 -8.42
CA VAL A 389 2.97 22.85 -7.76
C VAL A 389 1.67 23.60 -7.41
N PRO A 390 0.49 23.10 -7.81
CA PRO A 390 -0.78 23.73 -7.47
C PRO A 390 -0.98 23.77 -5.95
N GLU A 391 -1.43 24.92 -5.44
CA GLU A 391 -1.72 25.08 -4.00
C GLU A 391 -2.84 24.12 -3.58
N GLU A 392 -3.74 23.76 -4.49
CA GLU A 392 -4.83 22.81 -4.27
C GLU A 392 -4.35 21.43 -3.77
N LEU A 393 -3.15 20.99 -4.13
CA LEU A 393 -2.59 19.73 -3.60
C LEU A 393 -2.29 19.81 -2.10
N THR A 394 -2.00 21.00 -1.58
CA THR A 394 -1.73 21.20 -0.15
C THR A 394 -2.98 21.11 0.70
N HIS A 395 -4.17 21.23 0.11
CA HIS A 395 -5.44 21.09 0.83
C HIS A 395 -5.73 19.65 1.27
N TYR A 396 -4.99 18.66 0.74
CA TYR A 396 -5.06 17.29 1.24
C TYR A 396 -4.38 17.09 2.58
N ALA A 397 -3.61 18.07 3.07
CA ALA A 397 -2.90 17.97 4.34
C ALA A 397 -3.86 17.69 5.52
N LYS A 398 -3.46 16.78 6.41
CA LYS A 398 -4.17 16.57 7.67
C LYS A 398 -4.11 17.82 8.56
N ALA A 399 -5.09 17.95 9.45
CA ALA A 399 -5.05 18.97 10.49
C ALA A 399 -3.75 18.83 11.33
N GLY A 400 -3.07 19.95 11.56
CA GLY A 400 -1.79 19.99 12.29
C GLY A 400 -0.55 19.72 11.44
N ALA A 401 -0.68 19.32 10.17
CA ALA A 401 0.46 19.21 9.27
C ALA A 401 1.11 20.58 9.01
N VAL A 402 2.43 20.60 8.96
CA VAL A 402 3.20 21.80 8.58
C VAL A 402 3.30 21.82 7.06
N VAL A 403 2.75 22.85 6.42
CA VAL A 403 2.84 23.04 4.95
C VAL A 403 3.74 24.24 4.66
N ARG A 404 4.78 24.03 3.85
CA ARG A 404 5.77 25.08 3.52
C ARG A 404 6.05 25.15 2.02
N ASN A 405 6.04 26.38 1.52
CA ASN A 405 6.53 26.70 0.18
C ASN A 405 8.07 26.82 0.21
N SER A 406 8.76 26.02 -0.61
CA SER A 406 10.22 26.04 -0.69
C SER A 406 10.80 27.02 -1.71
N ALA A 407 9.98 27.79 -2.43
CA ALA A 407 10.46 28.63 -3.54
C ALA A 407 11.54 29.64 -3.15
N SER A 408 11.48 30.15 -1.92
CA SER A 408 12.43 31.13 -1.38
C SER A 408 13.48 30.53 -0.45
N MET A 409 13.49 29.20 -0.28
CA MET A 409 14.39 28.52 0.67
C MET A 409 15.65 28.05 -0.04
N THR A 410 16.80 28.18 0.62
CA THR A 410 18.03 27.52 0.13
C THR A 410 17.92 26.00 0.31
N LEU A 411 18.85 25.23 -0.28
CA LEU A 411 18.90 23.79 -0.06
C LEU A 411 19.11 23.48 1.43
N GLU A 412 19.99 24.22 2.09
CA GLU A 412 20.30 24.06 3.51
C GLU A 412 19.08 24.32 4.39
N ASP A 413 18.29 25.36 4.09
CA ASP A 413 17.04 25.65 4.82
C ASP A 413 16.03 24.51 4.66
N GLN A 414 15.92 23.95 3.45
CA GLN A 414 15.01 22.84 3.16
C GLN A 414 15.42 21.58 3.93
N ILE A 415 16.71 21.23 3.89
CA ILE A 415 17.26 20.09 4.62
C ILE A 415 17.07 20.26 6.12
N ALA A 416 17.44 21.42 6.70
CA ALA A 416 17.33 21.66 8.13
C ALA A 416 15.88 21.52 8.64
N LEU A 417 14.90 21.99 7.86
CA LEU A 417 13.48 21.81 8.19
C LEU A 417 13.07 20.33 8.14
N MET A 418 13.49 19.61 7.10
CA MET A 418 13.19 18.18 6.98
C MET A 418 13.87 17.37 8.10
N GLU A 419 15.12 17.67 8.46
CA GLU A 419 15.84 17.04 9.59
C GLU A 419 15.11 17.22 10.92
N ALA A 420 14.60 18.43 11.20
CA ALA A 420 13.88 18.71 12.44
C ALA A 420 12.58 17.90 12.58
N HIS A 421 11.92 17.59 11.45
CA HIS A 421 10.77 16.67 11.42
C HIS A 421 11.23 15.22 11.45
N TYR A 422 12.31 14.88 10.75
CA TYR A 422 12.82 13.52 10.67
C TYR A 422 13.27 13.00 12.04
N ALA A 423 13.91 13.86 12.85
CA ALA A 423 14.28 13.54 14.23
C ALA A 423 13.07 13.21 15.14
N LYS A 424 11.85 13.59 14.75
CA LYS A 424 10.60 13.31 15.47
C LYS A 424 9.88 12.06 14.97
N GLY A 425 10.45 11.31 14.03
CA GLY A 425 9.78 10.15 13.43
C GLY A 425 8.67 10.52 12.43
N HIS A 426 8.59 11.79 12.00
CA HIS A 426 7.54 12.30 11.12
C HIS A 426 7.64 11.78 9.68
N LEU A 427 6.49 11.67 9.02
CA LEU A 427 6.40 11.52 7.58
C LEU A 427 6.55 12.88 6.90
N ILE A 428 7.53 13.00 6.00
CA ILE A 428 7.86 14.22 5.28
C ILE A 428 7.57 13.99 3.79
N VAL A 429 6.75 14.84 3.18
CA VAL A 429 6.49 14.81 1.74
C VAL A 429 7.14 16.01 1.07
N ARG A 430 8.03 15.74 0.12
CA ARG A 430 8.64 16.73 -0.78
C ARG A 430 7.94 16.71 -2.12
N LEU A 431 7.04 17.67 -2.35
CA LEU A 431 6.32 17.78 -3.63
C LEU A 431 7.18 18.45 -4.71
N GLN A 432 7.34 17.74 -5.82
CA GLN A 432 8.04 18.19 -7.03
C GLN A 432 7.09 18.23 -8.22
N SER A 433 7.19 19.27 -9.05
CA SER A 433 6.37 19.38 -10.27
C SER A 433 6.63 18.22 -11.24
N GLY A 434 5.59 17.71 -11.89
CA GLY A 434 5.69 16.66 -12.88
C GLY A 434 6.14 15.32 -12.28
N ASP A 435 7.14 14.71 -12.91
CA ASP A 435 7.82 13.53 -12.40
C ASP A 435 9.22 13.91 -11.87
N PRO A 436 9.63 13.45 -10.67
CA PRO A 436 10.90 13.85 -10.05
C PRO A 436 12.15 13.46 -10.86
N SER A 437 12.07 12.49 -11.78
CA SER A 437 13.21 12.03 -12.56
C SER A 437 13.68 13.03 -13.63
N ILE A 438 12.86 14.03 -13.97
CA ILE A 438 13.14 14.98 -15.06
C ILE A 438 13.28 16.39 -14.49
N TYR A 439 14.51 16.89 -14.42
CA TYR A 439 14.84 18.24 -13.95
C TYR A 439 14.30 18.61 -12.54
N GLY A 440 14.02 17.62 -11.69
CA GLY A 440 13.45 17.84 -10.35
C GLY A 440 14.43 18.33 -9.28
N ALA A 441 15.73 18.45 -9.58
CA ALA A 441 16.79 18.81 -8.64
C ALA A 441 16.77 17.96 -7.33
N ILE A 442 16.44 16.68 -7.47
CA ILE A 442 16.31 15.76 -6.34
C ILE A 442 17.64 15.11 -5.95
N GLN A 443 18.62 15.07 -6.86
CA GLN A 443 19.90 14.39 -6.63
C GLN A 443 20.70 15.03 -5.48
N GLU A 444 20.78 16.36 -5.42
CA GLU A 444 21.50 17.07 -4.36
C GLU A 444 20.87 16.84 -2.97
N GLN A 445 19.53 16.75 -2.92
CA GLN A 445 18.79 16.41 -1.69
C GLN A 445 19.09 14.97 -1.24
N MET A 446 19.02 14.01 -2.18
CA MET A 446 19.28 12.59 -1.90
C MET A 446 20.71 12.35 -1.41
N THR A 447 21.72 13.01 -1.98
CA THR A 447 23.10 12.91 -1.49
C THR A 447 23.22 13.35 -0.03
N ILE A 448 22.57 14.45 0.35
CA ILE A 448 22.59 14.93 1.73
C ILE A 448 21.83 13.97 2.66
N PHE A 449 20.73 13.36 2.19
CA PHE A 449 20.01 12.34 2.94
C PHE A 449 20.88 11.10 3.18
N ASP A 450 21.60 10.63 2.16
CA ASP A 450 22.54 9.51 2.27
C ASP A 450 23.64 9.79 3.30
N GLU A 451 24.26 10.98 3.24
CA GLU A 451 25.30 11.44 4.18
C GLU A 451 24.80 11.50 5.63
N LYS A 452 23.52 11.84 5.82
CA LYS A 452 22.88 11.97 7.14
C LYS A 452 22.20 10.68 7.63
N GLY A 453 22.17 9.63 6.81
CA GLY A 453 21.44 8.39 7.12
C GLY A 453 19.92 8.59 7.23
N MET A 454 19.36 9.54 6.48
CA MET A 454 17.93 9.78 6.40
C MET A 454 17.31 8.84 5.35
N ASP A 455 16.35 8.03 5.75
CA ASP A 455 15.60 7.14 4.87
C ASP A 455 14.69 7.98 3.94
N TYR A 456 14.74 7.71 2.64
CA TYR A 456 13.88 8.36 1.65
C TYR A 456 13.38 7.41 0.56
N SER A 457 12.29 7.80 -0.10
CA SER A 457 11.75 7.11 -1.27
C SER A 457 11.17 8.07 -2.29
N ILE A 458 10.94 7.57 -3.52
CA ILE A 458 10.40 8.36 -4.63
C ILE A 458 9.05 7.76 -5.07
N VAL A 459 8.05 8.61 -5.21
CA VAL A 459 6.78 8.29 -5.86
C VAL A 459 6.75 8.97 -7.23
N PRO A 460 6.64 8.20 -8.33
CA PRO A 460 6.61 8.78 -9.67
C PRO A 460 5.34 9.62 -9.88
N GLY A 461 5.44 10.59 -10.78
CA GLY A 461 4.37 11.48 -11.17
C GLY A 461 4.11 11.45 -12.68
N ILE A 462 3.07 12.17 -13.10
CA ILE A 462 2.79 12.40 -14.51
C ILE A 462 3.62 13.61 -14.97
N SER A 463 4.53 13.41 -15.92
CA SER A 463 5.35 14.50 -16.47
C SER A 463 4.56 15.34 -17.47
N SER A 464 4.98 16.60 -17.65
CA SER A 464 4.28 17.55 -18.54
C SER A 464 4.23 17.11 -20.00
N PHE A 465 5.18 16.30 -20.47
CA PHE A 465 5.14 15.78 -21.84
C PHE A 465 4.02 14.75 -22.05
N GLN A 466 3.70 13.95 -21.03
CA GLN A 466 2.58 13.00 -21.08
C GLN A 466 1.25 13.74 -21.04
N ALA A 467 1.16 14.78 -20.19
CA ALA A 467 0.02 15.68 -20.15
C ALA A 467 -0.19 16.38 -21.50
N ALA A 468 0.89 16.81 -22.15
CA ALA A 468 0.86 17.40 -23.47
C ALA A 468 0.41 16.41 -24.55
N ALA A 469 0.92 15.17 -24.52
CA ALA A 469 0.47 14.11 -25.42
C ALA A 469 -1.05 13.87 -25.30
N ALA A 470 -1.56 13.80 -24.06
CA ALA A 470 -2.98 13.64 -23.78
C ALA A 470 -3.81 14.82 -24.29
N TYR A 471 -3.38 16.07 -24.02
CA TYR A 471 -4.05 17.27 -24.52
C TYR A 471 -4.12 17.31 -26.05
N LEU A 472 -2.98 17.04 -26.71
CA LEU A 472 -2.87 17.02 -28.18
C LEU A 472 -3.59 15.80 -28.80
N LYS A 473 -4.05 14.85 -27.98
CA LYS A 473 -4.60 13.56 -28.42
C LYS A 473 -3.64 12.85 -29.38
N SER A 474 -2.36 12.86 -29.03
CA SER A 474 -1.25 12.46 -29.88
C SER A 474 -0.44 11.36 -29.22
N GLU A 475 -0.20 10.27 -29.94
CA GLU A 475 0.82 9.28 -29.56
C GLU A 475 2.16 9.77 -30.11
N PHE A 476 3.17 9.96 -29.24
CA PHE A 476 4.48 10.50 -29.67
C PHE A 476 5.39 9.47 -30.33
N THR A 477 4.96 8.21 -30.38
CA THR A 477 5.59 7.12 -31.12
C THR A 477 4.59 6.52 -32.09
N ILE A 478 4.80 6.73 -33.39
CA ILE A 478 3.90 6.25 -34.44
C ILE A 478 4.67 5.29 -35.35
N PRO A 479 4.15 4.06 -35.57
CA PRO A 479 4.78 3.11 -36.49
C PRO A 479 5.08 3.75 -37.85
N GLU A 480 6.28 3.47 -38.37
CA GLU A 480 6.77 3.96 -39.68
C GLU A 480 6.97 5.48 -39.79
N VAL A 481 6.70 6.24 -38.73
CA VAL A 481 6.92 7.71 -38.67
C VAL A 481 8.01 8.04 -37.66
N VAL A 482 7.82 7.64 -36.40
CA VAL A 482 8.75 7.96 -35.31
C VAL A 482 8.60 6.96 -34.17
N GLN A 483 9.71 6.41 -33.67
CA GLN A 483 9.71 5.39 -32.61
C GLN A 483 10.50 5.84 -31.38
N SER A 484 10.87 7.11 -31.31
CA SER A 484 11.71 7.66 -30.25
C SER A 484 11.17 9.00 -29.80
N ILE A 485 11.29 9.26 -28.50
CA ILE A 485 10.99 10.55 -27.87
C ILE A 485 12.29 11.03 -27.24
N ILE A 486 12.69 12.26 -27.55
CA ILE A 486 13.85 12.91 -26.91
C ILE A 486 13.32 13.94 -25.92
N LEU A 487 13.57 13.69 -24.62
CA LEU A 487 13.29 14.66 -23.56
C LEU A 487 14.57 15.46 -23.33
N THR A 488 14.52 16.77 -23.58
CA THR A 488 15.71 17.63 -23.50
C THR A 488 15.35 19.06 -23.09
N ARG A 489 16.35 19.94 -23.01
CA ARG A 489 16.18 21.38 -22.83
C ARG A 489 17.08 22.14 -23.80
N GLY A 490 16.83 23.43 -23.97
CA GLY A 490 17.75 24.30 -24.68
C GLY A 490 18.91 24.75 -23.78
N ALA A 491 20.02 25.14 -24.42
CA ALA A 491 21.15 25.75 -23.73
C ALA A 491 20.85 27.22 -23.43
N GLY A 492 20.40 27.50 -22.21
CA GLY A 492 20.25 28.86 -21.67
C GLY A 492 21.57 29.37 -21.09
N LYS A 493 21.50 29.98 -19.89
CA LYS A 493 22.72 30.35 -19.13
C LYS A 493 23.52 29.13 -18.67
N THR A 494 22.84 28.01 -18.42
CA THR A 494 23.47 26.74 -18.07
C THR A 494 23.74 25.94 -19.34
N PRO A 495 25.02 25.65 -19.66
CA PRO A 495 25.36 24.88 -20.85
C PRO A 495 24.81 23.45 -20.77
N LEU A 496 24.68 22.81 -21.92
CA LEU A 496 24.44 21.36 -22.02
C LEU A 496 25.78 20.63 -22.10
N PRO A 497 25.85 19.35 -21.70
CA PRO A 497 27.00 18.50 -22.04
C PRO A 497 27.28 18.52 -23.54
N GLU A 498 28.56 18.40 -23.93
CA GLU A 498 28.98 18.52 -25.34
C GLU A 498 28.26 17.57 -26.30
N HIS A 499 27.84 16.40 -25.82
CA HIS A 499 27.15 15.36 -26.59
C HIS A 499 25.61 15.48 -26.56
N GLU A 500 25.06 16.47 -25.86
CA GLU A 500 23.62 16.73 -25.74
C GLU A 500 23.23 18.05 -26.44
N LYS A 501 24.02 18.49 -27.44
CA LYS A 501 23.66 19.69 -28.22
C LYS A 501 22.35 19.46 -28.95
N LEU A 502 21.49 20.47 -28.95
CA LEU A 502 20.13 20.35 -29.46
C LEU A 502 20.10 20.04 -30.97
N ASN A 503 20.98 20.66 -31.75
CA ASN A 503 21.13 20.36 -33.17
C ASN A 503 21.60 18.92 -33.43
N GLU A 504 22.56 18.41 -32.64
CA GLU A 504 23.01 17.01 -32.74
C GLU A 504 21.86 16.03 -32.48
N MET A 505 21.05 16.27 -31.45
CA MET A 505 19.86 15.45 -31.18
C MET A 505 18.80 15.56 -32.29
N ALA A 506 18.66 16.72 -32.91
CA ALA A 506 17.70 16.96 -33.99
C ALA A 506 17.99 16.12 -35.25
N LYS A 507 19.22 15.65 -35.45
CA LYS A 507 19.59 14.74 -36.56
C LYS A 507 18.77 13.45 -36.57
N HIS A 508 18.30 13.01 -35.41
CA HIS A 508 17.49 11.79 -35.28
C HIS A 508 16.05 11.95 -35.78
N LYS A 509 15.58 13.19 -35.98
CA LYS A 509 14.19 13.49 -36.39
C LYS A 509 13.11 12.84 -35.52
N ALA A 510 13.43 12.58 -34.25
CA ALA A 510 12.54 11.99 -33.26
C ALA A 510 11.52 13.02 -32.74
N THR A 511 10.48 12.59 -32.03
CA THR A 511 9.59 13.55 -31.36
C THR A 511 10.38 14.20 -30.22
N MET A 512 10.63 15.51 -30.29
CA MET A 512 11.42 16.23 -29.30
C MET A 512 10.50 16.98 -28.34
N CYS A 513 10.61 16.69 -27.04
CA CYS A 513 9.97 17.43 -25.97
C CYS A 513 11.03 18.29 -25.27
N ILE A 514 10.95 19.60 -25.48
CA ILE A 514 11.98 20.56 -25.09
C ILE A 514 11.47 21.41 -23.93
N PHE A 515 12.01 21.14 -22.76
CA PHE A 515 11.75 21.82 -21.49
C PHE A 515 12.60 23.10 -21.36
N LEU A 516 12.22 23.99 -20.43
CA LEU A 516 13.02 25.13 -19.98
C LEU A 516 13.57 26.05 -21.10
N SER A 517 12.83 26.18 -22.21
CA SER A 517 13.35 26.79 -23.45
C SER A 517 12.59 28.01 -23.96
N ALA A 518 11.52 28.45 -23.29
CA ALA A 518 10.66 29.52 -23.78
C ALA A 518 11.43 30.81 -24.12
N THR A 519 12.30 31.25 -23.23
CA THR A 519 13.07 32.50 -23.39
C THR A 519 14.16 32.42 -24.46
N ILE A 520 14.52 31.22 -24.90
CA ILE A 520 15.56 30.96 -25.91
C ILE A 520 14.98 30.36 -27.21
N ALA A 521 13.68 30.51 -27.43
CA ALA A 521 12.95 29.94 -28.56
C ALA A 521 13.59 30.23 -29.93
N LYS A 522 14.17 31.42 -30.14
CA LYS A 522 14.85 31.78 -31.40
C LYS A 522 16.07 30.89 -31.67
N SER A 523 16.87 30.60 -30.64
CA SER A 523 18.04 29.71 -30.76
C SER A 523 17.61 28.26 -30.95
N VAL A 524 16.58 27.83 -30.21
CA VAL A 524 15.98 26.49 -30.36
C VAL A 524 15.48 26.28 -31.79
N GLN A 525 14.67 27.21 -32.31
CA GLN A 525 14.16 27.16 -33.68
C GLN A 525 15.31 27.06 -34.70
N ALA A 526 16.34 27.91 -34.59
CA ALA A 526 17.46 27.90 -35.51
C ALA A 526 18.21 26.54 -35.53
N GLN A 527 18.50 25.98 -34.35
CA GLN A 527 19.19 24.70 -34.23
C GLN A 527 18.35 23.52 -34.76
N LEU A 528 17.04 23.55 -34.56
CA LEU A 528 16.15 22.50 -35.08
C LEU A 528 16.00 22.58 -36.60
N LEU A 529 15.96 23.79 -37.19
CA LEU A 529 15.88 24.01 -38.64
C LEU A 529 17.12 23.54 -39.42
N GLU A 530 18.24 23.23 -38.73
CA GLU A 530 19.40 22.58 -39.36
C GLU A 530 19.06 21.15 -39.85
N HIS A 531 18.05 20.49 -39.26
CA HIS A 531 17.75 19.07 -39.53
C HIS A 531 16.25 18.74 -39.74
N TYR A 532 15.34 19.48 -39.10
CA TYR A 532 13.89 19.39 -39.36
C TYR A 532 13.47 20.30 -40.51
N ALA A 533 12.39 19.92 -41.19
CA ALA A 533 11.80 20.78 -42.22
C ALA A 533 11.13 22.01 -41.58
N PRO A 534 11.09 23.17 -42.25
CA PRO A 534 10.38 24.35 -41.76
C PRO A 534 8.91 24.07 -41.40
N GLU A 535 8.27 23.17 -42.14
CA GLU A 535 6.87 22.77 -42.01
C GLU A 535 6.63 21.71 -40.92
N THR A 536 7.69 21.19 -40.27
CA THR A 536 7.56 20.18 -39.21
C THR A 536 6.62 20.70 -38.13
N PRO A 537 5.61 19.91 -37.71
CA PRO A 537 4.66 20.34 -36.70
C PRO A 537 5.34 20.74 -35.38
N VAL A 538 4.84 21.82 -34.78
CA VAL A 538 5.22 22.26 -33.44
C VAL A 538 3.99 22.50 -32.58
N ALA A 539 4.08 22.13 -31.31
CA ALA A 539 3.12 22.51 -30.27
C ALA A 539 3.86 23.20 -29.12
N VAL A 540 3.34 24.34 -28.69
CA VAL A 540 3.82 25.10 -27.54
C VAL A 540 2.72 25.09 -26.49
N LEU A 541 2.99 24.41 -25.37
CA LEU A 541 2.02 24.21 -24.30
C LEU A 541 2.46 24.98 -23.06
N TYR A 542 1.68 26.01 -22.72
CA TYR A 542 1.85 26.79 -21.51
C TYR A 542 0.94 26.22 -20.42
N ARG A 543 1.55 25.83 -19.29
CA ARG A 543 0.84 25.34 -18.10
C ARG A 543 -0.29 24.34 -18.42
N VAL A 544 0.01 23.35 -19.26
CA VAL A 544 -0.98 22.31 -19.61
C VAL A 544 -1.59 21.70 -18.36
N THR A 545 -2.92 21.49 -18.34
CA THR A 545 -3.75 21.03 -17.20
C THR A 545 -4.03 22.06 -16.11
N TRP A 546 -3.40 23.24 -16.14
CA TRP A 546 -3.77 24.32 -15.22
C TRP A 546 -5.02 25.06 -15.71
N LYS A 547 -5.66 25.81 -14.80
CA LYS A 547 -6.84 26.64 -15.11
C LYS A 547 -6.57 27.70 -16.18
N ASP A 548 -5.33 28.16 -16.28
CA ASP A 548 -4.84 29.14 -17.25
C ASP A 548 -4.02 28.50 -18.38
N GLU A 549 -4.28 27.22 -18.69
CA GLU A 549 -3.61 26.53 -19.79
C GLU A 549 -3.80 27.25 -21.13
N ALA A 550 -2.75 27.30 -21.94
CA ALA A 550 -2.81 27.81 -23.30
C ALA A 550 -1.94 26.96 -24.21
N VAL A 551 -2.51 26.50 -25.33
CA VAL A 551 -1.82 25.62 -26.27
C VAL A 551 -1.88 26.19 -27.67
N PHE A 552 -0.72 26.28 -28.30
CA PHE A 552 -0.52 26.85 -29.62
C PHE A 552 0.13 25.81 -30.53
N THR A 553 -0.46 25.56 -31.68
CA THR A 553 0.08 24.65 -32.70
C THR A 553 0.46 25.43 -33.95
N GLY A 554 1.54 25.05 -34.60
CA GLY A 554 2.00 25.67 -35.84
C GLY A 554 3.07 24.84 -36.52
N GLN A 555 3.95 25.52 -37.25
CA GLN A 555 5.11 24.92 -37.90
C GLN A 555 6.41 25.37 -37.23
N LEU A 556 7.48 24.60 -37.38
CA LEU A 556 8.76 24.88 -36.74
C LEU A 556 9.30 26.28 -37.10
N GLN A 557 9.08 26.74 -38.33
CA GLN A 557 9.46 28.10 -38.76
C GLN A 557 8.78 29.22 -37.96
N ASP A 558 7.65 28.94 -37.31
CA ASP A 558 6.85 29.90 -36.55
C ASP A 558 7.07 29.80 -35.03
N LEU A 559 7.86 28.84 -34.53
CA LEU A 559 8.03 28.56 -33.10
C LEU A 559 8.35 29.81 -32.26
N ALA A 560 9.37 30.55 -32.66
CA ALA A 560 9.80 31.74 -31.93
C ALA A 560 8.78 32.87 -32.02
N GLN A 561 7.99 32.93 -33.10
CA GLN A 561 6.92 33.92 -33.26
C GLN A 561 5.74 33.59 -32.34
N ILE A 562 5.30 32.33 -32.32
CA ILE A 562 4.25 31.82 -31.42
C ILE A 562 4.54 32.16 -29.96
N ILE A 563 5.77 31.90 -29.49
CA ILE A 563 6.17 32.18 -28.11
C ILE A 563 6.16 33.68 -27.81
N ARG A 564 6.66 34.52 -28.72
CA ARG A 564 6.71 35.97 -28.55
C ARG A 564 5.32 36.61 -28.51
N ASP A 565 4.46 36.28 -29.45
CA ASP A 565 3.14 36.90 -29.59
C ASP A 565 2.24 36.59 -28.40
N ASN A 566 2.39 35.41 -27.83
CA ASN A 566 1.64 34.96 -26.66
C ASN A 566 2.36 35.27 -25.33
N LYS A 567 3.49 35.98 -25.36
CA LYS A 567 4.26 36.42 -24.18
C LYS A 567 4.60 35.28 -23.21
N LEU A 568 4.95 34.12 -23.75
CA LEU A 568 5.24 32.93 -22.96
C LEU A 568 6.67 33.00 -22.42
N THR A 569 6.83 33.14 -21.09
CA THR A 569 8.13 33.36 -20.45
C THR A 569 8.56 32.20 -19.54
N LEU A 570 7.63 31.49 -18.91
CA LEU A 570 7.88 30.40 -17.96
C LEU A 570 6.91 29.23 -18.18
N THR A 571 7.19 28.08 -17.57
CA THR A 571 6.30 26.90 -17.53
C THR A 571 5.71 26.52 -18.90
N THR A 572 6.57 26.51 -19.91
CA THR A 572 6.21 26.21 -21.30
C THR A 572 6.99 24.99 -21.78
N LEU A 573 6.28 24.01 -22.33
CA LEU A 573 6.84 22.87 -23.02
C LEU A 573 6.72 23.07 -24.53
N VAL A 574 7.81 22.86 -25.26
CA VAL A 574 7.81 22.86 -26.72
C VAL A 574 7.91 21.43 -27.22
N ILE A 575 7.05 21.03 -28.14
CA ILE A 575 7.06 19.71 -28.76
C ILE A 575 7.21 19.89 -30.26
N VAL A 576 8.20 19.22 -30.85
CA VAL A 576 8.48 19.28 -32.29
C VAL A 576 8.52 17.85 -32.83
N GLY A 577 7.82 17.62 -33.93
CA GLY A 577 7.92 16.35 -34.66
C GLY A 577 6.61 15.95 -35.37
N ASP A 578 6.76 15.04 -36.33
CA ASP A 578 5.65 14.59 -37.19
C ASP A 578 4.57 13.80 -36.45
N ALA A 579 4.83 13.38 -35.21
CA ALA A 579 3.83 12.74 -34.37
C ALA A 579 2.62 13.65 -34.08
N ILE A 580 2.83 14.97 -34.03
CA ILE A 580 1.77 15.92 -33.66
C ILE A 580 0.70 15.93 -34.74
N GLY A 581 -0.49 15.44 -34.40
CA GLY A 581 -1.64 15.41 -35.32
C GLY A 581 -1.61 14.28 -36.35
N ALA A 582 -0.62 13.39 -36.31
CA ALA A 582 -0.57 12.22 -37.19
C ALA A 582 -1.59 11.16 -36.74
N ARG A 583 -2.54 10.81 -37.63
CA ARG A 583 -3.59 9.79 -37.43
C ARG A 583 -3.53 8.64 -38.43
N LYS A 584 -2.40 8.50 -39.12
CA LYS A 584 -2.19 7.48 -40.15
C LYS A 584 -1.27 6.40 -39.58
N ASN A 585 -1.43 5.17 -40.08
CA ASN A 585 -0.69 3.95 -39.74
C ASN A 585 -1.30 3.13 -38.60
N ARG A 586 -1.35 1.80 -38.79
CA ARG A 586 -1.94 0.83 -37.87
C ARG A 586 -0.83 -0.01 -37.26
N SER A 587 -0.76 -0.04 -35.93
CA SER A 587 0.17 -0.93 -35.23
C SER A 587 -0.07 -2.41 -35.57
N HIS A 588 1.01 -3.17 -35.77
CA HIS A 588 0.95 -4.62 -35.93
C HIS A 588 0.45 -5.34 -34.66
N LEU A 589 0.50 -4.70 -33.49
CA LEU A 589 0.00 -5.25 -32.22
C LEU A 589 -1.46 -5.73 -32.31
N TYR A 590 -2.29 -4.99 -33.05
CA TYR A 590 -3.71 -5.31 -33.27
C TYR A 590 -3.97 -5.85 -34.68
N SER A 591 -2.93 -6.21 -35.44
CA SER A 591 -3.10 -6.87 -36.72
C SER A 591 -3.54 -8.33 -36.49
N PRO A 592 -4.67 -8.78 -37.07
CA PRO A 592 -5.12 -10.17 -36.94
C PRO A 592 -4.13 -11.16 -37.56
N ALA A 593 -3.27 -10.70 -38.48
CA ALA A 593 -2.22 -11.50 -39.10
C ALA A 593 -0.95 -11.65 -38.23
N TRP A 594 -0.81 -10.84 -37.16
CA TRP A 594 0.38 -10.86 -36.32
C TRP A 594 0.22 -11.82 -35.14
N LYS A 595 1.07 -12.85 -35.11
CA LYS A 595 1.10 -13.84 -34.04
C LYS A 595 1.96 -13.34 -32.89
N HIS A 596 1.46 -13.44 -31.67
CA HIS A 596 2.21 -13.15 -30.44
C HIS A 596 1.80 -14.14 -29.35
N THR A 597 2.41 -14.02 -28.16
CA THR A 597 2.27 -14.98 -27.05
C THR A 597 0.81 -15.32 -26.68
N PHE A 598 -0.12 -14.37 -26.87
CA PHE A 598 -1.55 -14.55 -26.58
C PHE A 598 -2.42 -14.80 -27.83
N ARG A 599 -1.81 -14.80 -29.04
CA ARG A 599 -2.45 -15.12 -30.32
C ARG A 599 -1.52 -16.03 -31.11
N THR A 600 -1.41 -17.28 -30.64
CA THR A 600 -0.48 -18.28 -31.19
C THR A 600 -0.94 -18.88 -32.52
N GLY A 601 -2.21 -18.68 -32.88
CA GLY A 601 -2.83 -19.32 -34.04
C GLY A 601 -2.89 -20.85 -33.93
N LYS A 602 -2.69 -21.41 -32.72
CA LYS A 602 -2.86 -22.83 -32.44
C LYS A 602 -4.23 -23.04 -31.82
N THR A 603 -5.03 -23.92 -32.42
CA THR A 603 -6.27 -24.41 -31.80
C THR A 603 -5.91 -25.10 -30.49
N ILE A 604 -6.51 -24.67 -29.39
CA ILE A 604 -6.40 -25.38 -28.10
C ILE A 604 -6.93 -26.80 -28.36
N LYS A 605 -6.04 -27.79 -28.33
CA LYS A 605 -6.48 -29.18 -28.25
C LYS A 605 -7.01 -29.38 -26.84
N ILE A 606 -8.30 -29.70 -26.76
CA ILE A 606 -8.97 -30.15 -25.54
C ILE A 606 -8.28 -31.41 -25.03
#